data_AF-A0A8T2NR80-F1
#
_entry.id   AF-A0A8T2NR80-F1
#
_cell.length_a   1.000
_cell.length_b   1.000
_cell.length_c   1.000
_cell.angle_alpha   90.00
_cell.angle_beta   90.00
_cell.angle_gamma   90.00
#
_symmetry.space_group_name_H-M   'P 1'
#
loop_
_entity.id
_entity.type
_entity.pdbx_description
1 polymer ?
#
loop_
_entity_poly.entity_id
_entity_poly.type
_entity_poly.pdbx_seq_one_letter_code
_entity_poly.pdbx_strand_id
1 'polypeptide(L)'
;MHFVNSSGEKIKKQQQDVMGFLAAHNIEFEECDIAANEENRKWMRENVPENSRPASGNPLPPQIFNESQYCGEAEALAKAQQQ
;
A
#
# COMPACT_ATOMS: atom_id res chain seq x y z
N MET A 1 3.13 -1.93 -10.75
CA MET A 1 2.88 -1.25 -9.46
C MET A 1 3.25 -2.18 -8.32
N HIS A 2 3.93 -1.69 -7.27
CA HIS A 2 4.14 -2.46 -6.04
C HIS A 2 3.02 -2.13 -5.04
N PHE A 3 2.29 -3.16 -4.63
CA PHE A 3 1.24 -3.08 -3.63
C PHE A 3 1.73 -3.73 -2.35
N VAL A 4 1.97 -2.92 -1.32
CA VAL A 4 2.47 -3.41 -0.03
C VAL A 4 1.30 -3.88 0.82
N ASN A 5 1.29 -5.15 1.21
CA ASN A 5 0.21 -5.78 1.98
C ASN A 5 0.73 -6.39 3.31
N SER A 6 -0.18 -6.80 4.18
CA SER A 6 0.11 -7.63 5.35
C SER A 6 -1.13 -8.38 5.84
N SER A 7 -0.95 -9.41 6.67
CA SER A 7 -2.00 -10.31 7.13
C SER A 7 -2.97 -9.75 8.21
N GLY A 8 -2.93 -8.45 8.51
CA GLY A 8 -3.75 -7.86 9.57
C GLY A 8 -5.25 -7.78 9.24
N GLU A 9 -6.12 -8.33 10.10
CA GLU A 9 -7.59 -8.33 9.86
C GLU A 9 -8.19 -6.92 9.72
N LYS A 10 -7.66 -5.94 10.46
CA LYS A 10 -8.16 -4.56 10.46
C LYS A 10 -7.96 -3.82 9.14
N ILE A 11 -7.00 -4.25 8.32
CA ILE A 11 -6.62 -3.60 7.05
C ILE A 11 -6.97 -4.47 5.83
N LYS A 12 -7.39 -5.72 6.05
CA LYS A 12 -7.73 -6.68 5.01
C LYS A 12 -8.77 -6.13 4.04
N LYS A 13 -9.79 -5.43 4.54
CA LYS A 13 -10.81 -4.81 3.69
C LYS A 13 -10.21 -3.74 2.76
N GLN A 14 -9.40 -2.84 3.30
CA GLN A 14 -8.72 -1.80 2.51
C GLN A 14 -7.79 -2.41 1.45
N GLN A 15 -7.08 -3.48 1.78
CA GLN A 15 -6.24 -4.20 0.83
C GLN A 15 -7.06 -4.80 -0.31
N GLN A 16 -8.16 -5.48 0.00
CA GLN A 16 -9.05 -6.06 -1.01
C GLN A 16 -9.69 -4.98 -1.90
N ASP A 17 -10.10 -3.85 -1.31
CA ASP A 17 -10.67 -2.73 -2.06
C ASP A 17 -9.62 -2.14 -3.04
N VAL A 18 -8.34 -2.03 -2.63
CA VAL A 18 -7.24 -1.60 -3.51
C VAL A 18 -6.94 -2.63 -4.60
N MET A 19 -6.81 -3.91 -4.26
CA MET A 19 -6.56 -4.96 -5.25
C MET A 19 -7.68 -5.04 -6.29
N GLY A 20 -8.94 -4.95 -5.83
CA GLY A 20 -10.13 -4.92 -6.68
C GLY A 20 -10.12 -3.71 -7.62
N PHE A 21 -9.71 -2.54 -7.15
CA PHE A 21 -9.55 -1.36 -7.99
C PHE A 21 -8.51 -1.55 -9.08
N LEU A 22 -7.32 -2.02 -8.72
CA LEU A 22 -6.21 -2.22 -9.66
C LEU A 22 -6.62 -3.25 -10.73
N ALA A 23 -7.24 -4.36 -10.32
CA ALA A 23 -7.77 -5.37 -11.23
C ALA A 23 -8.86 -4.82 -12.16
N ALA A 24 -9.81 -4.04 -11.64
CA ALA A 24 -10.90 -3.45 -12.45
C ALA A 24 -10.39 -2.50 -13.55
N HIS A 25 -9.24 -1.86 -13.33
CA HIS A 25 -8.61 -0.95 -14.29
C HIS A 25 -7.52 -1.62 -15.14
N ASN A 26 -7.36 -2.95 -15.05
CA ASN A 26 -6.29 -3.71 -15.73
C ASN A 26 -4.88 -3.17 -15.41
N ILE A 27 -4.68 -2.68 -14.19
CA ILE A 27 -3.37 -2.23 -13.72
C ILE A 27 -2.65 -3.44 -13.15
N GLU A 28 -1.53 -3.82 -13.76
CA GLU A 28 -0.67 -4.89 -13.23
C GLU A 28 0.03 -4.45 -11.94
N PHE A 29 -0.03 -5.31 -10.93
CA PHE A 29 0.62 -5.08 -9.65
C PHE A 29 1.27 -6.34 -9.09
N GLU A 30 2.31 -6.12 -8.30
CA GLU A 30 2.99 -7.13 -7.51
C GLU A 30 2.65 -6.92 -6.03
N GLU A 31 2.34 -8.01 -5.33
CA GLU A 31 2.07 -7.98 -3.90
C GLU A 31 3.36 -8.12 -3.10
N CYS A 32 3.67 -7.12 -2.28
CA CYS A 32 4.83 -7.12 -1.39
C CYS A 32 4.36 -7.37 0.05
N ASP A 33 4.37 -8.64 0.49
CA ASP A 33 3.94 -9.00 1.84
C ASP A 33 4.98 -8.66 2.91
N ILE A 34 4.66 -7.71 3.79
CA ILE A 34 5.54 -7.28 4.89
C ILE A 34 5.39 -8.10 6.17
N ALA A 35 4.34 -8.93 6.26
CA ALA A 35 4.15 -9.84 7.39
C ALA A 35 5.10 -11.03 7.30
N ALA A 36 5.26 -11.58 6.09
CA ALA A 36 6.14 -12.73 5.83
C ALA A 36 7.56 -12.33 5.36
N ASN A 37 7.74 -11.13 4.78
CA ASN A 37 9.04 -10.69 4.27
C ASN A 37 9.53 -9.41 4.99
N GLU A 38 10.64 -9.56 5.73
CA GLU A 38 11.27 -8.45 6.46
C GLU A 38 11.93 -7.40 5.55
N GLU A 39 12.43 -7.81 4.38
CA GLU A 39 13.01 -6.88 3.41
C GLU A 39 11.94 -5.94 2.88
N ASN A 40 10.79 -6.47 2.48
CA ASN A 40 9.62 -5.67 2.06
C ASN A 40 9.18 -4.72 3.18
N ARG A 41 9.18 -5.19 4.43
CA ARG A 41 8.83 -4.37 5.60
C ARG A 41 9.78 -3.20 5.79
N LYS A 42 11.09 -3.45 5.69
CA LYS A 42 12.12 -2.43 5.83
C LYS A 42 12.03 -1.43 4.68
N TRP A 43 11.95 -1.94 3.45
CA TRP A 43 11.84 -1.13 2.24
C TRP A 43 10.63 -0.21 2.29
N MET A 44 9.45 -0.70 2.65
CA MET A 44 8.24 0.13 2.79
C MET A 44 8.50 1.29 3.76
N ARG A 45 9.04 1.02 4.95
CA ARG A 45 9.27 2.05 5.98
C ARG A 45 10.26 3.11 5.53
N GLU A 46 11.28 2.73 4.77
CA GLU A 46 12.30 3.65 4.25
C GLU A 46 11.76 4.50 3.10
N ASN A 47 10.90 3.94 2.25
CA ASN A 47 10.40 4.59 1.03
C ASN A 47 9.08 5.36 1.21
N VAL A 48 8.33 5.15 2.31
CA VAL A 48 7.20 6.03 2.65
C VAL A 48 7.72 7.43 2.98
N PRO A 49 7.29 8.49 2.26
CA PRO A 49 7.69 9.87 2.51
C PRO A 49 7.34 10.35 3.91
N GLU A 50 8.19 11.19 4.50
CA GLU A 50 8.04 11.64 5.89
C GLU A 50 6.73 12.40 6.15
N ASN A 51 6.25 13.18 5.17
CA ASN A 51 4.97 13.88 5.24
C ASN A 51 3.75 12.95 5.18
N SER A 52 3.95 11.68 4.82
CA SER A 52 2.91 10.64 4.78
C SER A 52 3.05 9.65 5.93
N ARG A 53 4.01 9.82 6.84
CA ARG A 53 4.17 8.95 8.01
C ARG A 53 3.19 9.35 9.11
N PRO A 54 2.72 8.39 9.93
CA PRO A 54 1.88 8.70 11.08
C PRO A 54 2.66 9.50 12.12
N ALA A 55 1.95 10.32 12.91
CA ALA A 55 2.55 11.12 13.99
C ALA A 55 3.23 10.28 15.09
N SER A 56 2.88 8.99 15.19
CA SER A 56 3.53 8.02 16.08
C SER A 56 3.44 6.63 15.47
N GLY A 57 4.52 5.84 15.65
CA GLY A 57 4.62 4.48 15.15
C GLY A 57 5.15 4.38 13.72
N ASN A 58 4.93 3.22 13.09
CA ASN A 58 5.37 2.93 11.72
C ASN A 58 4.22 3.06 10.73
N PRO A 59 4.49 3.42 9.46
CA PRO A 59 3.47 3.33 8.41
C PRO A 59 2.92 1.91 8.30
N LEU A 60 1.60 1.82 8.06
CA LEU A 60 0.87 0.56 7.96
C LEU A 60 0.41 0.33 6.52
N PRO A 61 0.31 -0.93 6.06
CA PRO A 61 -0.27 -1.24 4.75
C PRO A 61 -1.81 -1.03 4.74
N PRO A 62 -2.43 -0.86 3.56
CA PRO A 62 -1.79 -0.93 2.24
C PRO A 62 -1.07 0.37 1.83
N GLN A 63 0.09 0.20 1.20
CA GLN A 63 0.88 1.29 0.63
C GLN A 63 1.14 0.99 -0.85
N ILE A 64 0.95 1.99 -1.72
CA ILE A 64 1.11 1.80 -3.17
C ILE A 64 2.32 2.57 -3.67
N PHE A 65 3.14 1.88 -4.46
CA PHE A 65 4.29 2.46 -5.12
C PHE A 65 4.22 2.13 -6.62
N ASN A 66 4.59 3.10 -7.44
CA ASN A 66 4.93 2.85 -8.82
C ASN A 66 6.45 2.83 -8.94
N GLU A 67 7.02 1.63 -9.05
CA GLU A 67 8.46 1.41 -8.93
C GLU A 67 8.99 1.94 -7.58
N SER A 68 9.73 3.04 -7.59
CA SER A 68 10.21 3.74 -6.38
C SER A 68 9.41 5.01 -6.03
N GLN A 69 8.41 5.38 -6.84
CA GLN A 69 7.58 6.54 -6.57
C GLN A 69 6.43 6.17 -5.65
N TYR A 70 6.31 6.86 -4.53
CA TYR A 70 5.18 6.70 -3.63
C TYR A 70 3.90 7.28 -4.23
N CYS A 71 2.87 6.43 -4.37
CA CYS A 71 1.56 6.80 -4.92
C CYS A 71 0.53 7.14 -3.84
N GLY A 72 0.79 6.75 -2.59
CA GLY A 72 -0.09 7.01 -1.46
C GLY A 72 -0.58 5.75 -0.75
N GLU A 73 -1.35 5.97 0.31
CA GLU A 73 -2.02 4.95 1.10
C GLU A 73 -3.34 4.51 0.45
N ALA A 74 -4.04 3.55 1.08
CA ALA A 74 -5.38 3.09 0.66
C ALA A 74 -6.35 4.25 0.34
N GLU A 75 -6.32 5.30 1.16
CA GLU A 75 -7.21 6.47 1.04
C GLU A 75 -6.96 7.27 -0.24
N ALA A 76 -5.73 7.28 -0.77
CA ALA A 76 -5.43 7.96 -2.03
C ALA A 76 -6.14 7.28 -3.21
N LEU A 77 -6.22 5.94 -3.21
CA LEU A 77 -6.97 5.19 -4.22
C LEU A 77 -8.49 5.31 -4.05
N ALA A 78 -8.98 5.33 -2.81
CA ALA A 78 -10.40 5.57 -2.55
C ALA A 78 -10.88 6.94 -3.02
N LYS A 79 -10.01 7.97 -3.00
CA LYS A 79 -10.28 9.27 -3.61
C LYS A 79 -10.27 9.23 -5.13
N ALA A 80 -9.37 8.45 -5.73
CA ALA A 80 -9.30 8.28 -7.19
C ALA A 80 -10.55 7.57 -7.76
N GLN A 81 -11.22 6.71 -6.98
CA GLN A 81 -12.50 6.09 -7.37
C GLN A 81 -13.71 7.04 -7.42
N GLN A 82 -13.62 8.23 -6.83
CA GLN A 82 -14.73 9.19 -6.73
C GLN A 82 -14.70 10.27 -7.83
N GLN A 83 -13.86 10.08 -8.86
CA GLN A 83 -13.74 10.94 -10.04
C GLN A 83 -14.01 10.14 -11.30
#